data_AF-A0A0K9XX24-F1
#
_entry.id   AF-A0A0K9XX24-F1
#
_cell.length_a   1.000
_cell.length_b   1.000
_cell.length_c   1.000
_cell.angle_alpha   90.00
_cell.angle_beta   90.00
_cell.angle_gamma   90.00
#
_symmetry.space_group_name_H-M   'P 1'
#
loop_
_entity.id
_entity.type
_entity.pdbx_description
1 polymer ?
#
loop_
_entity_poly.entity_id
_entity_poly.type
_entity_poly.pdbx_seq_one_letter_code
_entity_poly.pdbx_strand_id
1 'polypeptide(L)' 'METITELTAERTFNVVFNDSENSNDKGFELSYKEAKDYIDRNNGTNESYFEDYKGGIVSIVDNESGETVYEEEVL' A
#
# COMPACT_ATOMS: atom_id res chain seq x y z
N MET A 1 -13.42 25.02 1.33
CA MET A 1 -11.99 25.32 1.43
C MET A 1 -11.43 24.28 2.37
N GLU A 2 -10.56 23.41 1.88
CA GLU A 2 -9.69 22.61 2.76
C GLU A 2 -8.98 23.56 3.72
N THR A 3 -8.93 23.17 4.99
CA THR A 3 -8.36 24.01 6.04
C THR A 3 -6.86 23.80 6.08
N ILE A 4 -6.11 24.84 6.43
CA ILE A 4 -4.63 24.87 6.47
C ILE A 4 -4.03 23.68 7.26
N THR A 5 -4.80 23.05 8.12
CA THR A 5 -4.50 21.79 8.81
C THR A 5 -4.17 20.60 7.89
N GLU A 6 -4.78 20.48 6.71
CA GLU A 6 -4.49 19.39 5.73
C GLU A 6 -3.13 19.54 5.05
N LEU A 7 -2.59 20.76 4.97
CA LEU A 7 -1.31 21.04 4.30
C LEU A 7 -0.09 20.75 5.19
N THR A 8 -0.30 20.46 6.48
CA THR A 8 0.79 20.21 7.44
C THR A 8 0.78 18.80 8.03
N ALA A 9 -0.23 17.98 7.75
CA ALA A 9 -0.18 16.56 8.12
C ALA A 9 0.82 15.87 7.18
N GLU A 10 1.93 15.36 7.73
CA GLU A 10 2.80 14.45 6.99
C GLU A 10 1.97 13.21 6.64
N ARG A 11 1.64 13.08 5.35
CA ARG A 11 0.84 11.94 4.88
C ARG A 11 1.65 10.67 4.97
N THR A 12 1.04 9.62 5.48
CA THR A 12 1.65 8.31 5.60
C THR A 12 0.87 7.29 4.78
N PHE A 13 1.59 6.29 4.30
CA PHE A 13 1.06 5.34 3.35
C PHE A 13 1.35 3.92 3.82
N ASN A 14 0.35 3.09 3.62
CA ASN A 14 0.37 1.70 3.97
C ASN A 14 0.30 0.82 2.71
N VAL A 15 0.77 -0.42 2.83
CA VAL A 15 0.68 -1.43 1.77
C VAL A 15 -0.32 -2.49 2.19
N VAL A 16 -1.34 -2.70 1.36
CA VAL A 16 -2.42 -3.66 1.60
C VAL A 16 -2.45 -4.67 0.47
N PHE A 17 -2.64 -5.94 0.81
CA PHE A 17 -2.76 -7.06 -0.12
C PHE A 17 -4.18 -7.58 -0.09
N ASN A 18 -4.74 -7.87 -1.26
CA ASN A 18 -6.11 -8.37 -1.40
C ASN A 18 -6.16 -9.48 -2.44
N ASP A 19 -6.91 -10.55 -2.15
CA ASP A 19 -7.33 -11.55 -3.14
C ASP A 19 -8.86 -11.70 -3.12
N SER A 20 -9.42 -12.76 -3.71
CA SER A 20 -10.87 -12.97 -3.75
C SER A 20 -11.51 -13.28 -2.39
N GLU A 21 -10.72 -13.69 -1.39
CA GLU A 21 -11.20 -14.19 -0.10
C GLU A 21 -10.63 -13.42 1.10
N ASN A 22 -9.44 -12.81 0.97
CA ASN A 22 -8.65 -12.27 2.05
C ASN A 22 -8.13 -10.86 1.77
N SER A 23 -7.85 -10.16 2.86
CA SER A 23 -7.17 -8.87 2.87
C SER A 23 -6.16 -8.85 4.01
N ASN A 24 -4.92 -8.44 3.73
CA ASN A 24 -3.89 -8.26 4.73
C ASN A 24 -3.21 -6.89 4.61
N ASP A 25 -3.19 -6.20 5.73
CA ASP A 25 -2.62 -4.88 5.92
C ASP A 25 -1.21 -5.01 6.53
N LYS A 26 -0.21 -4.29 6.00
CA LYS A 26 1.17 -4.30 6.53
C LYS A 26 1.37 -3.44 7.78
N GLY A 27 0.47 -2.50 8.07
CA GLY A 27 0.51 -1.56 9.18
C GLY A 27 1.62 -0.51 8.99
N PHE A 28 1.94 -0.17 7.76
CA PHE A 28 3.01 0.75 7.41
C PHE A 28 2.59 2.22 7.54
N GLU A 29 3.52 3.04 8.05
CA GLU A 29 3.44 4.50 8.07
C GLU A 29 4.63 5.04 7.27
N LEU A 30 4.63 4.79 5.96
CA LEU A 30 5.75 5.14 5.05
C LEU A 30 5.45 6.40 4.26
N SER A 31 6.48 7.01 3.65
CA SER A 31 6.23 7.91 2.53
C SER A 31 5.74 7.12 1.30
N TYR A 32 5.03 7.79 0.38
CA TYR A 32 4.58 7.16 -0.87
C TYR A 32 5.73 6.49 -1.62
N LYS A 33 6.90 7.15 -1.67
CA LYS A 33 8.08 6.63 -2.34
C LYS A 33 8.57 5.34 -1.70
N GLU A 34 8.63 5.27 -0.38
CA GLU A 34 9.08 4.05 0.33
C GLU A 34 8.09 2.90 0.14
N ALA A 35 6.78 3.17 0.17
CA ALA A 35 5.76 2.18 -0.13
C ALA A 35 5.90 1.64 -1.58
N LYS A 36 6.10 2.52 -2.55
CA LYS A 36 6.31 2.13 -3.96
C LYS A 36 7.61 1.35 -4.16
N ASP A 37 8.71 1.81 -3.57
CA ASP A 37 10.01 1.13 -3.61
C ASP A 37 9.95 -0.25 -2.92
N TYR A 38 9.10 -0.42 -1.90
CA TYR A 38 8.84 -1.72 -1.26
C TYR A 38 8.13 -2.67 -2.22
N ILE A 39 7.10 -2.21 -2.93
CA ILE A 39 6.38 -3.04 -3.91
C ILE A 39 7.33 -3.41 -5.06
N ASP A 40 8.00 -2.42 -5.67
CA ASP A 40 8.89 -2.63 -6.82
C ASP A 40 10.03 -3.61 -6.54
N ARG A 41 10.51 -3.65 -5.29
CA ARG A 41 11.60 -4.55 -4.90
C ARG A 41 11.14 -6.00 -4.69
N ASN A 42 9.89 -6.20 -4.27
CA ASN A 42 9.41 -7.49 -3.78
C ASN A 42 8.36 -8.15 -4.68
N ASN A 43 7.71 -7.40 -5.57
CA ASN A 43 6.73 -7.96 -6.50
C ASN A 43 7.41 -8.97 -7.44
N GLY A 44 6.89 -10.21 -7.51
CA GLY A 44 7.53 -11.34 -8.19
C GLY A 44 8.50 -12.17 -7.35
N THR A 45 8.64 -11.85 -6.05
CA THR A 45 9.40 -12.67 -5.08
C THR A 45 8.45 -13.49 -4.19
N ASN A 46 8.99 -14.24 -3.24
CA ASN A 46 8.22 -14.92 -2.20
C ASN A 46 8.37 -14.21 -0.83
N GLU A 47 8.73 -12.92 -0.82
CA GLU A 47 8.89 -12.19 0.43
C GLU A 47 7.54 -11.78 1.04
N SER A 48 7.32 -12.11 2.32
CA SER A 48 6.11 -11.72 3.05
C SER A 48 4.82 -12.12 2.28
N TYR A 49 3.84 -11.22 2.21
CA TYR A 49 2.55 -11.49 1.58
C TYR A 49 2.60 -11.58 0.05
N PHE A 50 3.73 -11.26 -0.60
CA PHE A 50 3.86 -11.45 -2.05
C PHE A 50 3.82 -12.95 -2.44
N GLU A 51 4.22 -13.87 -1.55
CA GLU A 51 4.09 -15.30 -1.82
C GLU A 51 2.62 -15.76 -1.83
N ASP A 52 1.87 -15.35 -0.80
CA ASP A 52 0.51 -15.83 -0.56
C ASP A 52 -0.52 -15.19 -1.50
N TYR A 53 -0.27 -13.97 -1.95
CA TYR A 53 -1.23 -13.16 -2.71
C TYR A 53 -1.00 -13.14 -4.23
N LYS A 54 -0.24 -14.08 -4.81
CA LYS A 54 0.00 -14.14 -6.27
C LYS A 54 -1.30 -14.21 -7.07
N GLY A 55 -1.40 -13.35 -8.09
CA GLY A 55 -2.63 -13.14 -8.88
C GLY A 55 -3.69 -12.28 -8.17
N GLY A 56 -3.43 -11.87 -6.93
CA GLY A 56 -4.18 -10.84 -6.22
C GLY A 56 -3.66 -9.43 -6.51
N ILE A 57 -4.06 -8.47 -5.69
CA ILE A 57 -3.72 -7.05 -5.83
C ILE A 57 -2.93 -6.58 -4.61
N VAL A 58 -1.86 -5.85 -4.86
CA VAL A 58 -1.16 -5.04 -3.85
C VAL A 58 -1.44 -3.57 -4.10
N SER A 59 -1.80 -2.84 -3.05
CA SER A 59 -2.24 -1.45 -3.10
C SER A 59 -1.44 -0.58 -2.13
N ILE A 60 -1.22 0.68 -2.49
CA ILE A 60 -0.78 1.73 -1.56
C ILE A 60 -2.03 2.51 -1.13
N VAL A 61 -2.31 2.48 0.17
CA VAL A 61 -3.44 3.18 0.79
C VAL A 61 -2.91 4.35 1.61
N ASP A 62 -3.53 5.50 1.43
CA ASP A 62 -3.27 6.68 2.24
C ASP A 62 -3.89 6.52 3.64
N ASN A 63 -3.09 6.62 4.70
CA ASN A 63 -3.57 6.39 6.06
C ASN A 63 -4.50 7.49 6.56
N GLU A 64 -4.42 8.70 6.02
CA GLU A 64 -5.23 9.83 6.46
C GLU A 64 -6.60 9.85 5.79
N SER A 65 -6.69 9.57 4.48
CA SER A 65 -7.97 9.50 3.76
C SER A 65 -8.57 8.11 3.64
N GLY A 66 -7.77 7.05 3.80
CA GLY A 66 -8.16 5.67 3.53
C GLY A 66 -8.30 5.35 2.03
N GLU A 67 -7.86 6.25 1.15
CA GLU A 67 -8.00 6.08 -0.29
C GLU A 67 -6.83 5.29 -0.88
N THR A 68 -7.13 4.39 -1.81
CA THR A 68 -6.12 3.73 -2.65
C THR A 68 -5.55 4.73 -3.65
N VAL A 69 -4.25 4.98 -3.58
CA VAL A 69 -3.54 5.92 -4.47
C VAL A 69 -2.69 5.22 -5.53
N TYR A 70 -2.48 3.90 -5.39
CA TYR A 70 -1.78 3.05 -6.34
C TYR A 70 -2.19 1.58 -6.15
N GLU A 71 -2.24 0.80 -7.23
CA GLU A 71 -2.42 -0.65 -7.16
C GLU A 71 -1.81 -1.35 -8.39
N GLU A 72 -1.32 -2.58 -8.18
CA GLU A 72 -0.87 -3.48 -9.24
C GLU A 72 -1.12 -4.95 -8.87
N GLU A 73 -1.07 -5.83 -9.86
CA GLU A 73 -1.16 -7.28 -9.66
C GLU A 73 0.11 -7.81 -8.97
N VAL A 74 -0.06 -8.76 -8.05
CA VAL A 74 1.05 -9.49 -7.42
C VAL A 74 1.53 -10.62 -8.35
N LEU A 75 2.80 -10.58 -8.75
CA LEU A 75 3.43 -11.49 -9.73
C LEU A 75 3.95 -12.82 -9.15
#